data_AF-A0A811Q326-F1
#
_entry.id   AF-A0A811Q326-F1
#
_cell.length_a   1.000
_cell.length_b   1.000
_cell.length_c   1.000
_cell.angle_alpha   90.00
_cell.angle_beta   90.00
_cell.angle_gamma   90.00
#
_symmetry.space_group_name_H-M   'P 1'
#
loop_
_entity.id
_entity.type
_entity.pdbx_description
1 polymer ?
#
loop_
_entity_poly.entity_id
_entity_poly.type
_entity_poly.pdbx_seq_one_letter_code
_entity_poly.pdbx_strand_id
1 'polypeptide(L)'
;MAADAATAARDGQTALALRLAKHLAPQAPGAEDSFAATTAANKNVAFSPLSVHAALALTAAGTNGATLAQLLAILGAPSAEGLADFGRRVADHVLANRSGAGGPHVLFGGGV
;
A
#
# COMPACT_ATOMS: atom_id res chain seq x y z
N MET A 1 23.43 6.41 1.95
CA MET A 1 22.63 6.04 0.77
C MET A 1 21.36 5.26 1.13
N ALA A 2 21.42 4.18 1.93
CA ALA A 2 20.23 3.38 2.31
C ALA A 2 19.11 4.14 3.07
N ALA A 3 19.45 5.14 3.89
CA ALA A 3 18.45 5.95 4.62
C ALA A 3 17.57 6.82 3.69
N ASP A 4 18.12 7.26 2.57
CA ASP A 4 17.42 8.04 1.56
C ASP A 4 16.42 7.15 0.79
N ALA A 5 16.84 5.93 0.44
CA ALA A 5 15.99 4.97 -0.26
C ALA A 5 14.78 4.50 0.57
N ALA A 6 14.95 4.27 1.87
CA ALA A 6 13.86 3.92 2.76
C ALA A 6 12.86 5.09 2.98
N THR A 7 13.37 6.33 2.96
CA THR A 7 12.54 7.54 3.05
C THR A 7 11.71 7.70 1.77
N ALA A 8 12.35 7.57 0.60
CA ALA A 8 11.66 7.57 -0.68
C ALA A 8 10.56 6.50 -0.76
N ALA A 9 10.85 5.26 -0.33
CA ALA A 9 9.86 4.18 -0.30
C ALA A 9 8.68 4.45 0.65
N ARG A 10 8.92 5.13 1.78
CA ARG A 10 7.86 5.56 2.70
C ARG A 10 6.96 6.63 2.07
N ASP A 11 7.56 7.63 1.45
CA ASP A 11 6.82 8.69 0.74
C ASP A 11 6.05 8.11 -0.44
N GLY A 12 6.67 7.17 -1.16
CA GLY A 12 6.07 6.35 -2.21
C GLY A 12 4.84 5.56 -1.73
N GLN A 13 4.94 4.87 -0.59
CA GLN A 13 3.83 4.17 0.02
C GLN A 13 2.68 5.13 0.35
N THR A 14 2.98 6.30 0.89
CA THR A 14 1.98 7.33 1.24
C THR A 14 1.30 7.87 -0.02
N ALA A 15 2.07 8.17 -1.07
CA ALA A 15 1.54 8.61 -2.35
C ALA A 15 0.66 7.53 -3.01
N LEU A 16 1.08 6.26 -2.96
CA LEU A 16 0.28 5.13 -3.43
C LEU A 16 -1.03 5.02 -2.64
N ALA A 17 -1.00 5.17 -1.32
CA ALA A 17 -2.19 5.13 -0.47
C ALA A 17 -3.22 6.20 -0.86
N LEU A 18 -2.76 7.43 -1.10
CA LEU A 18 -3.63 8.54 -1.53
C LEU A 18 -4.21 8.31 -2.93
N ARG A 19 -3.42 7.78 -3.87
CA ARG A 19 -3.89 7.42 -5.21
C ARG A 19 -4.94 6.32 -5.14
N LEU A 20 -4.69 5.26 -4.35
CA LEU A 20 -5.64 4.18 -4.12
C LEU A 20 -6.92 4.70 -3.46
N ALA A 21 -6.81 5.53 -2.42
CA ALA A 21 -7.98 6.13 -1.77
C ALA A 21 -8.82 6.95 -2.76
N LYS A 22 -8.18 7.74 -3.63
CA LYS A 22 -8.89 8.49 -4.69
C LYS A 22 -9.59 7.56 -5.69
N HIS A 23 -8.97 6.45 -6.07
CA HIS A 23 -9.55 5.51 -7.03
C HIS A 23 -10.61 4.58 -6.44
N LEU A 24 -10.52 4.29 -5.14
CA LEU A 24 -11.47 3.47 -4.40
C LEU A 24 -12.62 4.29 -3.80
N ALA A 25 -12.49 5.61 -3.71
CA ALA A 25 -13.55 6.48 -3.22
C ALA A 25 -14.84 6.27 -4.01
N PRO A 26 -16.00 6.16 -3.32
CA PRO A 26 -17.29 6.08 -4.00
C PRO A 26 -17.43 7.24 -4.99
N GLN A 27 -17.84 6.91 -6.21
CA GLN A 27 -18.14 7.92 -7.23
C GLN A 27 -19.25 8.84 -6.67
N ALA A 28 -19.04 10.15 -6.73
CA ALA A 28 -20.12 11.10 -6.44
C ALA A 28 -21.29 10.79 -7.39
N PRO A 29 -22.55 10.84 -6.92
CA PRO A 29 -23.69 10.51 -7.76
C PRO A 29 -23.68 11.41 -8.99
N GLY A 30 -23.50 10.80 -10.17
CA GLY A 30 -23.90 11.41 -11.43
C GLY A 30 -25.41 11.57 -11.39
N ALA A 31 -25.91 12.67 -11.95
CA ALA A 31 -27.32 13.07 -11.95
C ALA A 31 -28.17 12.15 -12.83
N GLU A 32 -28.21 10.84 -12.57
CA GLU A 32 -29.02 9.89 -13.29
C GLU A 32 -29.69 8.95 -12.29
N ASP A 33 -31.00 9.13 -12.16
CA ASP A 33 -31.92 8.43 -11.27
C ASP A 33 -31.73 6.90 -11.29
N SER A 34 -31.24 6.34 -10.19
CA SER A 34 -31.59 4.99 -9.79
C SER A 34 -31.25 4.74 -8.33
N PHE A 35 -32.20 4.15 -7.60
CA PHE A 35 -32.04 3.70 -6.20
C PHE A 35 -30.78 2.83 -5.97
N ALA A 36 -30.29 2.17 -7.03
CA ALA A 36 -29.04 1.43 -7.06
C ALA A 36 -27.77 2.31 -7.02
N ALA A 37 -27.78 3.50 -7.64
CA ALA A 37 -26.68 4.46 -7.61
C ALA A 37 -26.52 5.11 -6.21
N THR A 38 -27.63 5.42 -5.54
CA THR A 38 -27.64 5.91 -4.15
C THR A 38 -27.04 4.89 -3.17
N THR A 39 -27.26 3.59 -3.41
CA THR A 39 -26.69 2.51 -2.58
C THR A 39 -25.19 2.33 -2.82
N ALA A 40 -24.67 2.68 -4.01
CA ALA A 40 -23.24 2.63 -4.32
C ALA A 40 -22.46 3.83 -3.75
N ALA A 41 -23.08 5.01 -3.69
CA ALA A 41 -22.50 6.23 -3.12
C ALA A 41 -22.35 6.18 -1.59
N ASN A 42 -23.05 5.27 -0.90
CA ASN A 42 -23.10 5.18 0.56
C ASN A 42 -22.37 3.95 1.12
N LYS A 43 -21.31 3.50 0.45
CA LYS A 43 -20.51 2.33 0.87
C LYS A 43 -19.24 2.76 1.59
N ASN A 44 -19.02 2.20 2.78
CA ASN A 44 -17.75 2.32 3.48
C ASN A 44 -16.65 1.59 2.70
N VAL A 45 -15.49 2.22 2.58
CA VAL A 45 -14.30 1.63 1.96
C VAL A 45 -13.22 1.52 3.03
N ALA A 46 -12.73 0.30 3.23
CA ALA A 46 -11.59 0.02 4.09
C ALA A 46 -10.59 -0.83 3.32
N PHE A 47 -9.33 -0.44 3.35
CA PHE A 47 -8.22 -1.19 2.77
C PHE A 47 -6.95 -0.91 3.58
N SER A 48 -5.96 -1.81 3.46
CA SER A 48 -4.62 -1.59 4.01
C SER A 48 -3.68 -1.19 2.88
N PRO A 49 -3.33 0.12 2.74
CA PRO A 49 -2.38 0.55 1.73
C PRO A 49 -1.03 -0.16 1.86
N LEU A 50 -0.64 -0.47 3.09
CA LEU A 50 0.59 -1.19 3.40
C LEU A 50 0.56 -2.63 2.88
N SER A 51 -0.58 -3.32 3.00
CA SER A 51 -0.73 -4.69 2.49
C SER A 51 -0.67 -4.74 0.97
N VAL A 52 -1.29 -3.78 0.28
CA VAL A 52 -1.21 -3.68 -1.19
C VAL A 52 0.22 -3.36 -1.63
N HIS A 53 0.89 -2.43 -0.95
CA HIS A 53 2.29 -2.10 -1.21
C HIS A 53 3.22 -3.31 -1.02
N ALA A 54 3.04 -4.06 0.08
CA ALA A 54 3.83 -5.26 0.36
C ALA A 54 3.63 -6.37 -0.68
N ALA A 55 2.40 -6.63 -1.13
CA ALA A 55 2.12 -7.62 -2.17
C ALA A 55 2.82 -7.25 -3.49
N LEU A 56 2.70 -5.99 -3.92
CA LEU A 56 3.38 -5.49 -5.13
C LEU A 56 4.90 -5.50 -4.98
N ALA A 57 5.43 -5.27 -3.77
CA ALA A 57 6.86 -5.33 -3.50
C ALA A 57 7.42 -6.75 -3.59
N LEU A 58 6.68 -7.74 -3.09
CA LEU A 58 7.01 -9.15 -3.26
C LEU A 58 6.96 -9.56 -4.74
N THR A 59 5.95 -9.10 -5.49
CA THR A 59 5.91 -9.29 -6.94
C THR A 59 7.13 -8.67 -7.62
N ALA A 60 7.53 -7.45 -7.23
CA ALA A 60 8.69 -6.76 -7.80
C ALA A 60 9.98 -7.58 -7.62
N ALA A 61 10.16 -8.23 -6.47
CA ALA A 61 11.32 -9.08 -6.20
C ALA A 61 11.48 -10.27 -7.16
N GLY A 62 10.37 -10.74 -7.76
CA GLY A 62 10.37 -11.82 -8.76
C GLY A 62 10.48 -11.35 -10.22
N THR A 63 10.62 -10.05 -10.47
CA THR A 63 10.62 -9.48 -11.83
C THR A 63 11.95 -8.85 -12.20
N ASN A 64 12.15 -8.55 -13.49
CA ASN A 64 13.32 -7.85 -13.98
C ASN A 64 12.95 -6.90 -15.14
N GLY A 65 13.90 -6.07 -15.58
CA GLY A 65 13.76 -5.19 -16.74
C GLY A 65 12.62 -4.19 -16.60
N ALA A 66 11.81 -4.05 -17.66
CA ALA A 66 10.74 -3.05 -17.73
C ALA A 66 9.67 -3.24 -16.64
N THR A 67 9.30 -4.49 -16.33
CA THR A 67 8.29 -4.79 -15.31
C THR A 67 8.75 -4.35 -13.92
N LEU A 68 10.01 -4.64 -13.57
CA LEU A 68 10.60 -4.18 -12.32
C LEU A 68 10.60 -2.65 -12.24
N ALA A 69 10.99 -1.97 -13.33
CA ALA A 69 11.01 -0.50 -13.37
C ALA A 69 9.61 0.11 -13.15
N GLN A 70 8.57 -0.48 -13.74
CA GLN A 70 7.18 -0.04 -13.54
C GLN A 70 6.72 -0.23 -12.09
N LEU A 71 7.03 -1.39 -11.49
CA LEU A 71 6.68 -1.67 -10.10
C LEU A 71 7.39 -0.73 -9.14
N LEU A 72 8.69 -0.48 -9.33
CA LEU A 72 9.46 0.48 -8.53
C LEU A 72 8.88 1.90 -8.64
N ALA A 73 8.48 2.33 -9.84
CA ALA A 73 7.85 3.63 -10.05
C ALA A 73 6.50 3.75 -9.33
N ILE A 74 5.66 2.71 -9.38
CA ILE A 74 4.36 2.69 -8.68
C ILE A 74 4.56 2.67 -7.16
N LEU A 75 5.52 1.89 -6.67
CA LEU A 75 5.85 1.74 -5.25
C LEU A 75 6.61 2.94 -4.68
N GLY A 76 7.12 3.83 -5.55
CA GLY A 76 7.92 5.00 -5.20
C GLY A 76 9.25 4.65 -4.57
N ALA A 77 9.86 3.52 -4.96
CA ALA A 77 11.15 3.07 -4.45
C ALA A 77 12.24 3.26 -5.52
N PRO A 78 13.44 3.74 -5.14
CA PRO A 78 14.52 3.96 -6.10
C PRO A 78 15.21 2.66 -6.55
N SER A 79 15.06 1.58 -5.79
CA SER A 79 15.63 0.27 -6.10
C SER A 79 14.88 -0.86 -5.37
N ALA A 80 15.06 -2.09 -5.85
CA ALA A 80 14.53 -3.29 -5.19
C ALA A 80 15.13 -3.50 -3.79
N GLU A 81 16.41 -3.16 -3.61
CA GLU A 81 17.08 -3.22 -2.31
C GLU A 81 16.47 -2.20 -1.32
N GLY A 82 16.26 -0.96 -1.76
CA GLY A 82 15.62 0.07 -0.92
C GLY A 82 14.18 -0.29 -0.52
N LEU A 83 13.46 -0.95 -1.44
CA LEU A 83 12.13 -1.49 -1.19
C LEU A 83 12.15 -2.64 -0.16
N ALA A 84 13.12 -3.55 -0.26
CA ALA A 84 13.30 -4.63 0.70
C ALA A 84 13.69 -4.10 2.09
N ASP A 85 14.59 -3.11 2.16
CA ASP A 85 14.97 -2.44 3.41
C ASP A 85 13.79 -1.73 4.08
N PHE A 86 12.96 -1.05 3.29
CA PHE A 86 11.71 -0.47 3.78
C PHE A 86 10.77 -1.54 4.33
N GLY A 87 10.58 -2.65 3.60
CA GLY A 87 9.77 -3.78 4.03
C GLY A 87 10.22 -4.37 5.37
N ARG A 88 11.53 -4.55 5.57
CA ARG A 88 12.11 -5.01 6.85
C ARG A 88 11.79 -4.05 8.00
N ARG A 89 11.98 -2.74 7.79
CA ARG A 89 11.66 -1.72 8.81
C ARG A 89 10.18 -1.74 9.18
N VAL A 90 9.31 -1.87 8.19
CA VAL A 90 7.86 -1.99 8.40
C VAL A 90 7.52 -3.25 9.21
N ALA A 91 8.10 -4.40 8.87
CA ALA A 91 7.88 -5.64 9.61
C ALA A 91 8.30 -5.48 11.08
N ASP A 92 9.49 -4.94 11.32
CA ASP A 92 10.08 -4.80 12.65
C ASP A 92 9.36 -3.76 13.53
N HIS A 93 8.82 -2.68 12.93
CA HIS A 93 8.31 -1.53 13.70
C HIS A 93 6.81 -1.30 13.60
N VAL A 94 6.18 -1.66 12.48
CA VAL A 94 4.75 -1.38 12.22
C VAL A 94 3.90 -2.63 12.42
N LEU A 95 4.37 -3.78 11.93
CA LEU A 95 3.64 -5.04 12.01
C LEU A 95 3.98 -5.85 13.26
N ALA A 96 5.00 -5.43 14.03
CA ALA A 96 5.33 -6.07 15.30
C ALA A 96 4.14 -6.02 16.26
N ASN A 97 3.73 -7.20 16.76
CA ASN A 97 2.63 -7.29 17.71
C ASN A 97 3.01 -6.59 19.02
N ARG A 98 2.21 -5.59 19.42
CA ARG A 98 2.39 -4.84 20.67
C ARG A 98 1.28 -5.08 21.69
N SER A 99 0.47 -6.13 21.51
CA SER A 99 -0.64 -6.45 22.41
C SER A 99 -0.18 -6.68 23.86
N GLY A 100 1.02 -7.24 24.06
CA GLY A 100 1.60 -7.43 25.41
C GLY A 100 1.92 -6.13 26.16
N ALA A 101 1.95 -4.98 25.48
CA ALA A 101 2.15 -3.66 26.06
C ALA A 101 0.87 -2.81 26.07
N GLY A 102 -0.31 -3.42 25.87
CA GLY A 102 -1.59 -2.71 25.75
C GLY A 102 -1.81 -2.03 24.39
N GLY A 103 -0.94 -2.30 23.41
CA GLY A 103 -1.06 -1.80 22.04
C GLY A 103 -2.07 -2.58 21.18
N PRO A 104 -2.36 -2.09 19.96
CA PRO A 104 -3.27 -2.78 19.05
C PRO A 104 -2.72 -4.15 18.63
N HIS A 105 -3.61 -5.12 18.45
CA HIS A 105 -3.28 -6.42 17.89
C HIS A 105 -3.34 -6.35 16.36
N VAL A 106 -2.17 -6.45 15.71
CA VAL A 106 -2.04 -6.40 14.25
C VAL A 106 -1.61 -7.77 13.75
N LEU A 107 -2.38 -8.32 12.81
CA LEU A 107 -2.03 -9.54 12.09
C LEU A 107 -1.80 -9.20 10.62
N PHE A 108 -0.71 -9.72 10.06
CA PHE A 108 -0.38 -9.56 8.65
C PHE A 108 -0.30 -10.94 7.99
N GLY A 109 -1.24 -11.20 7.07
CA GLY A 109 -1.20 -12.39 6.21
C GLY A 109 -0.89 -11.97 4.78
N GLY A 110 0.27 -12.39 4.27
CA GLY A 110 0.70 -12.11 2.90
C GLY A 110 1.52 -13.26 2.34
N GLY A 111 1.28 -13.59 1.08
CA GLY A 111 2.02 -14.58 0.29
C GLY A 111 1.95 -14.19 -1.19
N VAL A 112 2.93 -14.66 -1.97
CA VAL A 112 2.97 -14.56 -3.43
C VAL A 112 3.15 -15.94 -4.03
#